data_AF-A0A6C0FC13-F1
#
_entry.id   AF-A0A6C0FC13-F1
#
_cell.length_a   1.000
_cell.length_b   1.000
_cell.length_c   1.000
_cell.angle_alpha   90.00
_cell.angle_beta   90.00
_cell.angle_gamma   90.00
#
_symmetry.space_group_name_H-M   'P 1'
#
loop_
_entity.id
_entity.type
_entity.pdbx_description
1 polymer ?
#
loop_
_entity_poly.entity_id
_entity_poly.type
_entity_poly.pdbx_seq_one_letter_code
_entity_poly.pdbx_strand_id
1 'polypeptide(L)'
;MIESLLGPLAPFLNNINSSKLFAGFVMILLNIGTRYVKIDINKSQEKYLRKSLGRHMLIFAITWLGTKDILIALAITGIFNVLIDYLLNEESALCIIPKKYREYENILDLDGDGEVTEEEINKATAILEKAKNKNKKKDMLRHMSAFNVHL
;
A
#
# COMPACT_ATOMS: atom_id res chain seq x y z
N MET A 1 18.39 22.49 -14.07
CA MET A 1 17.25 21.92 -14.84
C MET A 1 15.94 22.01 -14.06
N ILE A 2 15.89 21.62 -12.79
CA ILE A 2 14.71 21.82 -11.92
C ILE A 2 14.55 23.30 -11.52
N GLU A 3 15.65 23.97 -11.17
CA GLU A 3 15.72 25.41 -10.86
C GLU A 3 15.17 26.31 -11.98
N SER A 4 15.45 26.00 -13.25
CA SER A 4 14.99 26.80 -14.40
C SER A 4 13.50 26.59 -14.71
N LEU A 5 12.92 25.48 -14.29
CA LEU A 5 11.50 25.14 -14.45
C LEU A 5 10.65 25.72 -13.31
N LEU A 6 11.22 25.79 -12.10
CA LEU A 6 10.56 26.34 -10.90
C LEU A 6 10.85 27.83 -10.67
N GLY A 7 11.80 28.43 -11.38
CA GLY A 7 12.16 29.85 -11.24
C GLY A 7 10.98 30.83 -11.19
N PRO A 8 9.94 30.68 -12.04
CA PRO A 8 8.74 31.53 -11.98
C PRO A 8 7.84 31.27 -10.77
N LEU A 9 7.86 30.06 -10.20
CA LEU A 9 7.01 29.64 -9.08
C LEU A 9 7.69 29.83 -7.72
N ALA A 10 9.02 29.88 -7.67
CA ALA A 10 9.81 30.08 -6.47
C ALA A 10 9.35 31.25 -5.57
N PRO A 11 9.06 32.46 -6.08
CA PRO A 11 8.59 33.56 -5.22
C PRO A 11 7.20 33.28 -4.62
N PHE A 12 6.31 32.61 -5.36
CA PHE A 12 4.99 32.22 -4.87
C PHE A 12 5.09 31.14 -3.77
N LEU A 13 5.95 30.15 -3.97
CA LEU A 13 6.19 29.09 -2.98
C LEU A 13 6.82 29.64 -1.70
N ASN A 14 7.74 30.60 -1.80
CA ASN A 14 8.32 31.28 -0.63
C ASN A 14 7.28 32.09 0.14
N ASN A 15 6.33 32.74 -0.54
CA ASN A 15 5.22 33.42 0.11
C ASN A 15 4.29 32.44 0.85
N ILE A 16 4.04 31.25 0.30
CA ILE A 16 3.27 30.21 0.99
C ILE A 16 4.03 29.67 2.20
N ASN A 17 5.32 29.35 2.04
CA ASN A 17 6.16 28.79 3.10
C ASN A 17 6.28 29.74 4.30
N SER A 18 6.35 31.05 4.06
CA SER A 18 6.42 32.08 5.12
C SER A 18 5.05 32.55 5.65
N SER A 19 3.94 32.10 5.05
CA SER A 19 2.60 32.55 5.43
C SER A 19 2.16 31.94 6.76
N LYS A 20 1.90 32.81 7.75
CA LYS A 20 1.30 32.41 9.04
C LYS A 20 -0.11 31.81 8.87
N LEU A 21 -0.85 32.24 7.85
CA LEU A 21 -2.17 31.68 7.53
C LEU A 21 -2.06 30.24 7.04
N PHE A 22 -1.08 29.97 6.16
CA PHE A 22 -0.81 28.61 5.71
C PHE A 22 -0.34 27.73 6.86
N ALA A 23 0.53 28.24 7.73
CA ALA A 23 0.94 27.53 8.93
C ALA A 23 -0.23 27.18 9.86
N GLY A 24 -1.15 28.12 10.08
CA GLY A 24 -2.38 27.90 10.84
C GLY A 24 -3.29 26.86 10.18
N PHE A 25 -3.44 26.91 8.87
CA PHE A 25 -4.21 25.93 8.10
C PHE A 25 -3.63 24.51 8.26
N VAL A 26 -2.33 24.34 8.09
CA VAL A 26 -1.68 23.02 8.25
C VAL A 26 -1.79 22.52 9.69
N MET A 27 -1.73 23.40 10.69
CA MET A 27 -1.92 23.05 12.10
C MET A 27 -3.35 22.56 12.39
N ILE A 28 -4.36 23.17 11.77
CA ILE A 28 -5.76 22.70 11.86
C ILE A 28 -5.91 21.35 11.15
N LEU A 29 -5.34 21.22 9.95
CA LEU A 29 -5.35 19.96 9.18
C LEU A 29 -4.76 18.80 9.98
N LEU A 30 -3.65 19.05 10.70
CA LEU A 30 -3.02 18.06 11.57
C LEU A 30 -3.93 17.64 12.73
N ASN A 31 -4.61 18.59 13.37
CA ASN A 31 -5.56 18.31 14.45
C ASN A 31 -6.80 17.55 13.97
N ILE A 32 -7.26 17.80 12.75
CA ILE A 32 -8.39 17.09 12.12
C ILE A 32 -7.99 15.67 11.72
N GLY A 33 -6.71 15.38 11.49
CA GLY A 33 -6.29 14.03 11.14
C GLY A 33 -5.83 13.16 12.31
N THR A 34 -5.49 13.73 13.47
CA THR A 34 -5.15 12.95 14.69
C THR A 34 -6.38 12.38 15.40
N ARG A 35 -7.54 12.99 15.22
CA ARG A 35 -8.84 12.39 15.52
C ARG A 35 -9.59 12.28 14.21
N TYR A 36 -10.19 11.13 13.91
CA TYR A 36 -11.38 11.08 13.06
C TYR A 36 -12.51 11.89 13.75
N VAL A 37 -12.33 13.20 13.89
CA VAL A 37 -13.27 14.10 14.54
C VAL A 37 -14.55 13.97 13.74
N LYS A 38 -15.66 13.80 14.46
CA LYS A 38 -17.05 13.89 14.01
C LYS A 38 -17.32 15.20 13.28
N ILE A 39 -16.70 15.39 12.13
CA ILE A 39 -17.22 16.23 11.08
C ILE A 39 -18.32 15.34 10.49
N ASP A 40 -19.54 15.84 10.39
CA ASP A 40 -20.64 15.17 9.68
C ASP A 40 -20.31 15.14 8.19
N ILE A 41 -19.32 14.33 7.85
CA ILE A 41 -18.83 14.10 6.51
C ILE A 41 -19.82 13.13 5.89
N ASN A 42 -20.40 13.49 4.75
CA ASN A 42 -21.29 12.58 4.02
C ASN A 42 -20.54 11.26 3.74
N LYS A 43 -21.23 10.11 3.76
CA LYS A 43 -20.64 8.76 3.57
C LYS A 43 -19.67 8.68 2.37
N SER A 44 -19.95 9.43 1.30
CA SER A 44 -19.09 9.54 0.12
C SER A 44 -17.76 10.27 0.38
N GLN A 45 -17.80 11.37 1.13
CA GLN A 45 -16.61 12.13 1.51
C GLN A 45 -15.78 11.38 2.55
N GLU A 46 -16.42 10.64 3.46
CA GLU A 46 -15.73 9.80 4.44
C GLU A 46 -14.98 8.68 3.75
N LYS A 47 -15.62 8.00 2.79
CA LYS A 47 -14.98 6.94 2.00
C LYS A 47 -13.79 7.46 1.20
N TYR A 48 -13.87 8.67 0.65
CA TYR A 48 -12.77 9.30 -0.09
C TYR A 48 -11.59 9.70 0.81
N LEU A 49 -11.88 10.31 1.96
CA LEU A 49 -10.86 10.68 2.95
C LEU A 49 -10.21 9.44 3.59
N ARG A 50 -10.98 8.38 3.86
CA ARG A 50 -10.49 7.11 4.43
C ARG A 50 -9.64 6.26 3.46
N LYS A 51 -9.89 6.32 2.15
CA LYS A 51 -9.27 5.36 1.21
C LYS A 51 -7.78 5.58 0.98
N SER A 52 -7.28 6.82 1.05
CA SER A 52 -5.84 7.13 0.92
C SER A 52 -5.54 8.62 1.08
N LEU A 53 -6.45 9.49 0.62
CA LEU A 53 -6.18 10.93 0.55
C LEU A 53 -5.90 11.54 1.93
N GLY A 54 -6.65 11.15 2.96
CA GLY A 54 -6.44 11.64 4.32
C GLY A 54 -5.04 11.28 4.85
N ARG A 55 -4.56 10.06 4.55
CA ARG A 55 -3.23 9.60 4.93
C ARG A 55 -2.14 10.45 4.27
N HIS A 56 -2.24 10.70 2.96
CA HIS A 56 -1.28 11.53 2.23
C HIS A 56 -1.26 12.98 2.72
N MET A 57 -2.44 13.56 2.95
CA MET A 57 -2.58 14.93 3.49
C MET A 57 -1.95 15.06 4.88
N LEU A 58 -2.04 14.01 5.71
CA LEU A 58 -1.44 14.02 7.05
C LEU A 58 0.07 13.89 7.02
N ILE A 59 0.60 12.96 6.22
CA ILE A 59 2.04 12.82 6.05
C ILE A 59 2.63 14.13 5.54
N PHE A 60 2.00 14.75 4.54
CA PHE A 60 2.38 16.06 4.05
C PHE A 60 2.35 17.12 5.16
N ALA A 61 1.27 17.19 5.95
CA ALA A 61 1.15 18.16 7.03
C ALA A 61 2.25 18.02 8.10
N ILE A 62 2.58 16.78 8.50
CA ILE A 62 3.64 16.48 9.47
C ILE A 62 5.01 16.86 8.90
N THR A 63 5.29 16.46 7.65
CA THR A 63 6.57 16.77 7.01
C THR A 63 6.74 18.27 6.80
N TRP A 64 5.68 18.97 6.37
CA TRP A 64 5.73 20.42 6.22
C TRP A 64 5.88 21.14 7.57
N LEU A 65 5.27 20.63 8.65
CA LEU A 65 5.45 21.21 9.98
C LEU A 65 6.93 21.19 10.42
N GLY A 66 7.64 20.10 10.12
CA GLY A 66 9.07 19.94 10.43
C GLY A 66 10.03 20.65 9.47
N THR A 67 9.71 20.67 8.18
CA THR A 67 10.61 21.24 7.13
C THR A 67 10.33 22.70 6.83
N LYS A 68 9.09 23.17 7.04
CA LYS A 68 8.58 24.49 6.65
C LYS A 68 8.74 24.82 5.16
N ASP A 69 8.93 23.80 4.32
CA ASP A 69 9.09 23.93 2.88
C ASP A 69 8.11 23.01 2.15
N ILE A 70 7.21 23.60 1.37
CA ILE A 70 6.19 22.89 0.60
C ILE A 70 6.77 21.95 -0.46
N LEU A 71 7.87 22.30 -1.11
CA LEU A 71 8.48 21.47 -2.14
C LEU A 71 9.12 20.23 -1.51
N ILE A 72 9.87 20.42 -0.43
CA ILE A 72 10.51 19.32 0.30
C ILE A 72 9.43 18.42 0.90
N ALA A 73 8.38 18.99 1.49
CA ALA A 73 7.29 18.21 2.06
C ALA A 73 6.53 17.38 1.02
N LEU A 74 6.26 17.91 -0.16
CA LEU A 74 5.64 17.16 -1.26
C LEU A 74 6.56 16.06 -1.79
N ALA A 75 7.85 16.36 -1.96
CA ALA A 75 8.83 15.37 -2.43
C ALA A 75 8.95 14.19 -1.46
N ILE A 76 9.10 14.47 -0.17
CA ILE A 76 9.18 13.43 0.88
C ILE A 76 7.87 12.64 0.95
N THR A 77 6.72 13.31 0.87
CA THR A 77 5.41 12.62 0.87
C THR A 77 5.28 11.69 -0.32
N GLY A 78 5.72 12.12 -1.51
CA GLY A 78 5.74 11.29 -2.72
C GLY A 78 6.65 10.07 -2.58
N ILE A 79 7.89 10.27 -2.11
CA ILE A 79 8.86 9.19 -1.88
C ILE A 79 8.32 8.19 -0.85
N PHE A 80 7.82 8.70 0.28
CA PHE A 80 7.23 7.87 1.32
C PHE A 80 6.05 7.07 0.78
N ASN A 81 5.20 7.68 -0.05
CA ASN A 81 4.08 6.97 -0.62
C ASN A 81 4.50 5.85 -1.56
N VAL A 82 5.50 6.09 -2.40
CA VAL A 82 6.07 5.04 -3.26
C VAL A 82 6.63 3.90 -2.41
N LEU A 83 7.31 4.22 -1.30
CA LEU A 83 7.84 3.22 -0.39
C LEU A 83 6.74 2.37 0.23
N ILE A 84 5.73 2.99 0.83
CA ILE A 84 4.68 2.26 1.56
C ILE A 84 3.72 1.54 0.62
N ASP A 85 3.20 2.20 -0.41
CA ASP A 85 2.16 1.62 -1.26
C ASP A 85 2.71 0.60 -2.27
N TYR A 86 4.01 0.68 -2.61
CA TYR A 86 4.59 -0.17 -3.65
C TYR A 86 5.77 -1.03 -3.20
N LEU A 87 6.79 -0.45 -2.56
CA LEU A 87 8.03 -1.18 -2.24
C LEU A 87 7.91 -2.07 -1.01
N LEU A 88 7.12 -1.63 -0.03
CA LEU A 88 6.89 -2.31 1.25
C LEU A 88 5.47 -2.89 1.37
N ASN A 89 4.65 -2.75 0.34
CA ASN A 89 3.34 -3.38 0.28
C ASN A 89 3.47 -4.82 -0.24
N GLU A 90 3.06 -5.82 0.54
CA GLU A 90 3.17 -7.23 0.18
C GLU A 90 2.27 -7.65 -0.99
N GLU A 91 1.20 -6.90 -1.23
CA GLU A 91 0.28 -7.09 -2.37
C GLU A 91 0.78 -6.44 -3.67
N SER A 92 1.78 -5.55 -3.57
CA SER A 92 2.33 -4.86 -4.73
C SER A 92 3.31 -5.76 -5.50
N ALA A 93 3.24 -5.69 -6.83
CA ALA A 93 4.18 -6.38 -7.71
C ALA A 93 5.65 -5.95 -7.50
N LEU A 94 5.88 -4.76 -6.94
CA LEU A 94 7.20 -4.18 -6.68
C LEU A 94 7.71 -4.42 -5.25
N CYS A 95 7.05 -5.29 -4.47
CA CYS A 95 7.41 -5.56 -3.09
C CYS A 95 8.82 -6.14 -2.93
N ILE A 96 9.69 -5.45 -2.19
CA ILE A 96 11.08 -5.84 -1.92
C ILE A 96 11.20 -6.76 -0.69
N ILE A 97 10.17 -6.81 0.16
CA ILE A 97 10.20 -7.61 1.41
C ILE A 97 10.43 -9.09 1.08
N PRO A 98 11.42 -9.79 1.65
CA PRO A 98 11.64 -11.20 1.39
C PRO A 98 10.46 -12.07 1.84
N LYS A 99 10.09 -13.09 1.05
CA LYS A 99 8.93 -13.96 1.30
C LYS A 99 8.91 -14.63 2.69
N LYS A 100 10.06 -14.75 3.36
CA LYS A 100 10.19 -15.32 4.71
C LYS A 100 9.55 -14.43 5.79
N TYR A 101 9.47 -13.12 5.55
CA TYR A 101 8.95 -12.14 6.51
C TYR A 101 7.55 -11.64 6.15
N ARG A 102 6.93 -12.23 5.11
CA ARG A 102 5.58 -11.86 4.67
C ARG A 102 4.57 -12.69 5.43
N GLU A 103 3.57 -12.04 6.01
CA GLU A 103 2.46 -12.68 6.71
C GLU A 103 1.32 -12.88 5.72
N TYR A 104 1.06 -14.14 5.38
CA TYR A 104 0.12 -14.53 4.34
C TYR A 104 -1.24 -14.99 4.88
N GLU A 105 -1.59 -14.60 6.11
CA GLU A 105 -2.87 -15.01 6.74
C GLU A 105 -4.06 -14.62 5.86
N ASN A 106 -3.99 -13.45 5.23
CA ASN A 106 -5.01 -12.94 4.29
C ASN A 106 -5.10 -13.72 2.95
N ILE A 107 -4.20 -14.67 2.65
CA ILE A 107 -4.37 -15.52 1.46
C ILE A 107 -5.32 -16.69 1.75
N LEU A 108 -5.43 -17.10 3.03
CA LEU A 108 -6.31 -18.20 3.44
C LEU A 108 -7.70 -17.71 3.82
N ASP A 109 -7.81 -16.46 4.26
CA ASP A 109 -9.05 -15.72 4.46
C ASP A 109 -9.62 -15.29 3.10
N LEU A 110 -10.57 -16.06 2.57
CA LEU A 110 -11.19 -15.86 1.26
C LEU A 110 -12.32 -14.83 1.29
N ASP A 111 -12.88 -14.53 2.45
CA ASP A 111 -14.00 -13.59 2.61
C ASP A 111 -13.59 -12.25 3.25
N GLY A 112 -12.35 -12.14 3.73
CA GLY A 112 -11.72 -10.92 4.22
C GLY A 112 -12.23 -10.49 5.59
N ASP A 113 -12.75 -11.43 6.39
CA ASP A 113 -13.29 -11.15 7.72
C ASP A 113 -12.21 -11.15 8.82
N GLY A 114 -10.99 -11.57 8.50
CA GLY A 114 -9.83 -11.62 9.39
C GLY A 114 -9.73 -12.90 10.23
N GLU A 115 -10.61 -13.89 10.04
CA GLU A 115 -10.61 -15.18 10.73
C GLU A 115 -10.56 -16.35 9.73
N VAL A 116 -9.52 -17.18 9.80
CA VAL A 116 -9.44 -18.37 8.93
C VAL A 116 -10.36 -19.47 9.47
N THR A 117 -11.48 -19.70 8.79
CA THR A 117 -12.50 -20.69 9.21
C THR A 117 -12.09 -22.13 8.87
N GLU A 118 -12.66 -23.11 9.59
CA GLU A 118 -12.40 -24.53 9.34
C GLU A 118 -12.82 -24.97 7.92
N GLU A 119 -13.82 -24.31 7.34
CA GLU A 119 -14.25 -24.55 5.95
C GLU A 119 -13.18 -24.14 4.93
N GLU A 120 -12.52 -23.00 5.13
CA GLU A 120 -11.46 -22.51 4.25
C GLU A 120 -10.22 -23.40 4.30
N ILE A 121 -9.88 -23.88 5.51
CA ILE A 121 -8.80 -24.86 5.72
C ILE A 121 -9.12 -26.15 4.96
N ASN A 122 -10.35 -26.66 5.07
CA ASN A 122 -10.76 -27.88 4.38
C ASN A 122 -10.72 -27.72 2.85
N LYS A 123 -11.17 -26.57 2.32
CA LYS A 123 -11.08 -26.26 0.89
C LYS A 123 -9.62 -26.21 0.42
N ALA A 124 -8.75 -25.52 1.15
CA ALA A 124 -7.33 -25.45 0.82
C ALA A 124 -6.66 -26.84 0.81
N THR A 125 -6.99 -27.67 1.80
CA THR A 125 -6.46 -29.04 1.94
C THR A 125 -6.90 -29.92 0.77
N ALA A 126 -8.18 -29.84 0.36
CA ALA A 126 -8.71 -30.59 -0.77
C ALA A 126 -8.05 -30.19 -2.11
N ILE A 127 -7.74 -28.90 -2.31
CA ILE A 127 -6.99 -28.43 -3.49
C ILE A 127 -5.57 -29.01 -3.49
N LEU A 128 -4.89 -29.01 -2.34
CA LEU A 128 -3.55 -29.57 -2.20
C LEU A 128 -3.51 -31.07 -2.49
N GLU A 129 -4.49 -31.85 -2.04
CA GLU A 129 -4.60 -33.28 -2.35
C GLU A 129 -4.80 -33.53 -3.85
N LYS A 130 -5.70 -32.76 -4.49
CA LYS A 130 -5.92 -32.85 -5.94
C LYS A 130 -4.63 -32.54 -6.71
N ALA A 131 -3.88 -31.52 -6.31
CA ALA A 131 -2.61 -31.16 -6.93
C ALA A 131 -1.55 -32.27 -6.76
N LYS A 132 -1.42 -32.83 -5.54
CA LYS A 132 -0.51 -33.97 -5.27
C LYS A 132 -0.84 -35.19 -6.14
N ASN A 133 -2.12 -35.55 -6.24
CA ASN A 133 -2.57 -36.68 -7.05
C ASN A 133 -2.31 -36.45 -8.55
N LYS A 134 -2.50 -35.22 -9.04
CA LYS A 134 -2.19 -34.84 -10.42
C LYS A 134 -0.69 -34.95 -10.72
N ASN A 135 0.18 -34.52 -9.81
CA ASN A 135 1.63 -34.67 -9.95
C ASN A 135 2.06 -36.13 -9.95
N LYS A 136 1.55 -36.96 -9.03
CA LYS A 136 1.83 -38.41 -9.01
C LYS A 136 1.46 -39.10 -10.34
N LYS A 137 0.28 -38.80 -10.89
CA LYS A 137 -0.14 -39.32 -12.20
C LYS A 137 0.80 -38.87 -13.32
N LYS A 138 1.20 -37.60 -13.31
CA LYS A 138 2.15 -37.05 -14.30
C LYS A 138 3.51 -37.73 -14.23
N ASP A 139 4.02 -38.01 -13.05
CA ASP A 139 5.30 -38.69 -12.86
C ASP A 139 5.21 -40.17 -13.29
N MET A 140 4.13 -40.87 -12.96
CA MET A 140 3.87 -42.23 -13.46
C MET A 140 3.86 -42.28 -14.99
N LEU A 141 3.17 -41.32 -15.65
CA LEU A 141 3.14 -41.23 -17.10
C LEU A 141 4.53 -40.97 -17.70
N ARG A 142 5.37 -40.13 -17.05
CA ARG A 142 6.75 -39.88 -17.47
C ARG A 142 7.62 -41.14 -17.39
N HIS A 143 7.47 -41.92 -16.32
CA HIS A 143 8.19 -43.20 -16.19
C HIS A 143 7.76 -44.21 -17.25
N MET A 144 6.46 -44.31 -17.53
CA MET A 144 5.94 -45.15 -18.62
C MET A 144 6.46 -44.71 -19.99
N SER A 145 6.48 -43.41 -20.28
CA SER A 145 7.01 -42.90 -21.55
C SER A 145 8.51 -43.17 -21.71
N ALA A 146 9.29 -43.03 -20.63
CA ALA A 146 10.72 -43.31 -20.67
C ALA A 146 11.02 -44.80 -20.93
N PHE A 147 10.23 -45.70 -20.34
CA PHE A 147 10.37 -47.14 -20.58
C PHE A 147 10.08 -47.53 -22.03
N ASN A 148 9.07 -46.91 -22.66
CA ASN A 148 8.68 -47.20 -24.04
C ASN A 148 9.67 -46.69 -25.11
N VAL A 149 10.60 -45.79 -24.75
CA VAL A 149 11.64 -45.30 -25.67
C VAL A 149 12.88 -46.22 -25.70
N HIS A 150 13.00 -47.13 -24.73
CA HIS A 150 14.12 -48.07 -24.61
C HIS A 150 13.83 -49.49 -25.15
N LEU A 151 12.65 -49.71 -25.73
CA LEU A 151 12.21 -50.94 -26.41
C LEU A 151 12.20 -50.72 -27.93
#